data_AF-A0A374V0Z7-F1
#
_entry.id   AF-A0A374V0Z7-F1
#
_cell.length_a   1.000
_cell.length_b   1.000
_cell.length_c   1.000
_cell.angle_alpha   90.00
_cell.angle_beta   90.00
_cell.angle_gamma   90.00
#
_symmetry.space_group_name_H-M   'P 1'
#
loop_
_entity.id
_entity.type
_entity.pdbx_description
1 polymer ?
#
loop_
_entity_poly.entity_id
_entity_poly.type
_entity_poly.pdbx_seq_one_letter_code
_entity_poly.pdbx_strand_id
1 'polypeptide(L)'
;MNLVYNTSEKQLLVYIIIHIMINIGKLIETELHRQERTASWFAKKLYCDRTNVYSIFKRQSLDTDLLIRICYILNHDFFQYYSAELKDSPLLPVDNKNDSE
;
A
#
# COMPACT_ATOMS: atom_id res chain seq x y z
N MET A 1 -33.93 -17.56 -11.79
CA MET A 1 -33.14 -16.36 -12.11
C MET A 1 -32.11 -16.13 -11.00
N ASN A 2 -31.00 -16.85 -11.03
CA ASN A 2 -29.76 -16.46 -10.34
C ASN A 2 -28.65 -17.08 -11.16
N LEU A 3 -27.97 -16.22 -11.93
CA LEU A 3 -26.93 -16.58 -12.88
C LEU A 3 -25.79 -17.26 -12.12
N VAL A 4 -25.32 -18.37 -12.69
CA VAL A 4 -24.16 -19.13 -12.27
C VAL A 4 -22.94 -18.23 -12.39
N TYR A 5 -22.48 -17.67 -11.28
CA TYR A 5 -21.23 -16.90 -11.23
C TYR A 5 -20.05 -17.85 -11.50
N ASN A 6 -19.33 -17.62 -12.61
CA ASN A 6 -18.17 -18.44 -13.00
C ASN A 6 -16.97 -18.26 -12.06
N THR A 7 -16.25 -19.34 -11.77
CA THR A 7 -15.06 -19.37 -10.90
C THR A 7 -13.96 -18.42 -11.37
N SER A 8 -13.83 -18.21 -12.69
CA SER A 8 -12.89 -17.24 -13.30
C SER A 8 -13.31 -15.78 -13.10
N GLU A 9 -14.60 -15.46 -13.12
CA GLU A 9 -15.09 -14.12 -12.77
C GLU A 9 -14.98 -13.86 -11.26
N LYS A 10 -15.18 -14.88 -10.42
CA LYS A 10 -14.89 -14.78 -8.99
C LYS A 10 -13.39 -14.55 -8.73
N GLN A 11 -12.50 -15.26 -9.43
CA GLN A 11 -11.05 -15.03 -9.34
C GLN A 11 -10.64 -13.66 -9.88
N LEU A 12 -11.25 -13.21 -10.98
CA LEU A 12 -11.02 -11.89 -11.55
C LEU A 12 -11.53 -10.78 -10.62
N LEU A 13 -12.70 -10.94 -9.98
CA LEU A 13 -13.21 -10.04 -8.95
C LEU A 13 -12.32 -10.03 -7.70
N VAL A 14 -11.84 -11.20 -7.26
CA VAL A 14 -10.90 -11.32 -6.14
C VAL A 14 -9.56 -10.66 -6.47
N TYR A 15 -9.03 -10.87 -7.69
CA TYR A 15 -7.83 -10.19 -8.16
C TYR A 15 -8.03 -8.69 -8.29
N ILE A 16 -9.14 -8.22 -8.85
CA ILE A 16 -9.48 -6.79 -8.95
C ILE A 16 -9.61 -6.18 -7.56
N ILE A 17 -10.18 -6.89 -6.56
CA ILE A 17 -10.26 -6.46 -5.16
C ILE A 17 -8.88 -6.42 -4.48
N ILE A 18 -8.00 -7.41 -4.74
CA ILE A 18 -6.62 -7.45 -4.21
C ILE A 18 -5.73 -6.41 -4.91
N HIS A 19 -5.94 -6.17 -6.20
CA HIS A 19 -5.37 -5.07 -7.00
C HIS A 19 -6.04 -3.71 -6.73
N ILE A 20 -6.98 -3.59 -5.78
CA ILE A 20 -7.36 -2.27 -5.23
C ILE A 20 -6.14 -1.77 -4.47
N MET A 21 -5.24 -1.20 -5.27
CA MET A 21 -4.09 -0.36 -4.98
C MET A 21 -3.81 -0.21 -3.50
N ILE A 22 -2.70 -0.81 -3.04
CA ILE A 22 -2.13 -0.54 -1.72
C ILE A 22 -2.18 0.97 -1.47
N ASN A 23 -3.00 1.37 -0.51
CA ASN A 23 -3.09 2.75 -0.07
C ASN A 23 -2.24 2.89 1.18
N ILE A 24 -0.97 3.25 0.99
CA ILE A 24 0.00 3.31 2.08
C ILE A 24 -0.40 4.35 3.13
N GLY A 25 -1.00 5.47 2.72
CA GLY A 25 -1.50 6.50 3.62
C GLY A 25 -2.55 5.95 4.59
N LYS A 26 -3.47 5.11 4.11
CA LYS A 26 -4.47 4.45 4.95
C LYS A 26 -3.87 3.40 5.87
N LEU A 27 -2.91 2.61 5.40
CA LEU A 27 -2.21 1.66 6.26
C LEU A 27 -1.48 2.37 7.41
N ILE A 28 -0.86 3.52 7.14
CA ILE A 28 -0.20 4.36 8.15
C ILE A 28 -1.23 4.93 9.15
N GLU A 29 -2.38 5.40 8.68
CA GLU A 29 -3.47 5.89 9.53
C GLU A 29 -3.99 4.77 10.47
N THR A 30 -4.22 3.58 9.92
CA THR A 30 -4.66 2.41 10.67
C THR A 30 -3.62 2.01 11.73
N GLU A 31 -2.34 1.97 11.38
CA GLU A 31 -1.28 1.59 12.33
C GLU A 31 -1.11 2.65 13.43
N LEU A 32 -1.21 3.94 13.11
CA LEU A 32 -1.18 5.00 14.11
C LEU A 32 -2.32 4.85 15.13
N HIS A 33 -3.54 4.57 14.66
CA HIS A 33 -4.69 4.33 15.52
C HIS A 33 -4.57 3.03 16.33
N ARG A 34 -4.01 1.96 15.75
CA ARG A 34 -3.71 0.71 16.47
C ARG A 34 -2.76 0.92 17.64
N GLN A 35 -1.86 1.90 17.54
CA GLN A 35 -0.95 2.30 18.61
C GLN A 35 -1.54 3.32 19.59
N GLU A 36 -2.82 3.69 19.43
CA GLU A 36 -3.53 4.69 20.25
C GLU A 36 -2.86 6.07 20.23
N ARG A 37 -2.17 6.40 19.13
CA ARG A 37 -1.45 7.67 18.97
C ARG A 37 -2.30 8.68 18.20
N THR A 38 -2.12 9.96 18.53
CA THR A 38 -2.86 11.05 17.89
C THR A 38 -2.13 11.58 16.66
N ALA A 39 -2.88 12.19 15.73
CA ALA A 39 -2.29 12.90 14.59
C ALA A 39 -1.34 14.03 15.03
N SER A 40 -1.62 14.71 16.14
CA SER A 40 -0.72 15.75 16.69
C SER A 40 0.61 15.16 17.20
N TRP A 41 0.56 13.99 17.84
CA TRP A 41 1.77 13.26 18.25
C TRP A 41 2.62 12.89 17.03
N PHE A 42 1.96 12.41 15.98
CA PHE A 42 2.64 11.98 14.75
C PHE A 42 3.27 13.16 14.00
N ALA A 43 2.55 14.27 13.90
CA ALA A 43 3.03 15.53 13.34
C ALA A 43 4.31 16.01 14.05
N LYS A 44 4.33 15.96 15.39
CA LYS A 44 5.51 16.30 16.19
C LYS A 44 6.70 15.39 15.89
N LYS A 45 6.48 14.10 15.70
CA LYS A 45 7.54 13.13 15.38
C LYS A 45 8.09 13.28 13.96
N LEU A 46 7.24 13.69 13.03
CA LEU A 46 7.61 13.98 11.64
C LEU A 46 8.14 15.40 11.43
N TYR A 47 8.17 16.23 12.48
CA TYR A 47 8.52 17.65 12.41
C TYR A 47 7.70 18.42 11.36
N CYS A 48 6.38 18.18 11.34
CA CYS A 48 5.46 18.80 10.41
C CYS A 48 4.15 19.22 11.08
N ASP A 49 3.30 19.95 10.35
CA ASP A 49 1.98 20.33 10.83
C ASP A 49 0.96 19.19 10.75
N ARG A 50 -0.05 19.24 11.64
CA ARG A 50 -1.15 18.26 11.67
C ARG A 50 -1.90 18.15 10.34
N THR A 51 -2.01 19.23 9.58
CA THR A 51 -2.63 19.22 8.24
C THR A 51 -1.83 18.35 7.27
N ASN A 52 -0.50 18.32 7.37
CA ASN A 52 0.35 17.47 6.54
C ASN A 52 0.17 15.99 6.88
N VAL A 53 -0.09 15.66 8.14
CA VAL A 53 -0.43 14.30 8.56
C VAL A 53 -1.72 13.82 7.88
N TYR A 54 -2.78 14.64 7.86
CA TYR A 54 -4.01 14.26 7.15
C TYR A 54 -3.81 14.18 5.63
N SER A 55 -2.91 14.97 5.07
CA SER A 55 -2.49 14.83 3.67
C SER A 55 -1.76 13.52 3.41
N ILE A 56 -0.90 13.06 4.33
CA ILE A 56 -0.24 11.74 4.26
C ILE A 56 -1.27 10.62 4.22
N PHE A 57 -2.29 10.64 5.10
CA PHE A 57 -3.32 9.59 5.16
C PHE A 57 -4.20 9.48 3.91
N LYS A 58 -4.25 10.53 3.09
CA LYS A 58 -5.00 10.55 1.83
C LYS A 58 -4.18 10.09 0.62
N ARG A 59 -2.86 9.97 0.77
CA ARG A 59 -1.97 9.60 -0.34
C ARG A 59 -1.91 8.09 -0.49
N GLN A 60 -2.11 7.64 -1.72
CA GLN A 60 -2.00 6.23 -2.07
C GLN A 60 -0.55 5.72 -1.97
N SER A 61 0.42 6.54 -2.38
CA SER A 61 1.84 6.26 -2.31
C SER A 61 2.58 7.42 -1.64
N LEU A 62 3.76 7.13 -1.10
CA LEU A 62 4.63 8.12 -0.48
C LEU A 62 6.04 7.99 -1.05
N ASP A 63 6.77 9.09 -1.02
CA ASP A 63 8.21 9.10 -1.22
C ASP A 63 8.90 8.13 -0.23
N THR A 64 9.92 7.41 -0.71
CA THR A 64 10.58 6.35 0.05
C THR A 64 11.26 6.87 1.32
N ASP A 65 11.83 8.07 1.30
CA ASP A 65 12.50 8.65 2.47
C ASP A 65 11.49 9.07 3.53
N LEU A 66 10.31 9.55 3.10
CA LEU A 66 9.19 9.77 4.02
C LEU A 66 8.69 8.45 4.60
N LEU A 67 8.53 7.42 3.77
CA LEU A 67 8.03 6.12 4.21
C LEU A 67 8.98 5.46 5.22
N ILE A 68 10.29 5.48 4.97
CA ILE A 68 11.32 4.97 5.91
C ILE A 68 11.24 5.67 7.27
N ARG A 69 11.13 7.01 7.27
CA ARG A 69 10.99 7.77 8.53
C ARG A 69 9.74 7.37 9.29
N ILE A 70 8.63 7.16 8.59
CA ILE A 70 7.37 6.70 9.18
C ILE A 70 7.53 5.29 9.75
N CYS A 71 8.22 4.38 9.04
CA CYS A 71 8.54 3.05 9.55
C CYS A 71 9.27 3.12 10.89
N TYR A 72 10.27 4.00 11.03
CA TYR A 72 10.99 4.15 12.30
C TYR A 72 10.14 4.79 13.41
N ILE A 73 9.30 5.77 13.10
CA ILE A 73 8.44 6.44 14.10
C ILE A 73 7.39 5.49 14.66
N LEU A 74 6.78 4.68 13.80
CA LEU A 74 5.75 3.72 14.15
C LEU A 74 6.32 2.33 14.48
N ASN A 75 7.61 2.09 14.27
CA ASN A 75 8.24 0.79 14.44
C ASN A 75 7.48 -0.34 13.70
N HIS A 76 7.12 -0.07 12.44
CA HIS A 76 6.38 -0.97 11.57
C HIS A 76 6.94 -0.91 10.16
N ASP A 77 7.21 -2.06 9.55
CA ASP A 77 7.71 -2.11 8.17
C ASP A 77 6.55 -1.94 7.18
N PHE A 78 6.43 -0.77 6.57
CA PHE A 78 5.43 -0.53 5.52
C PHE A 78 5.88 -0.99 4.13
N PHE A 79 7.16 -1.32 3.91
CA PHE A 79 7.64 -1.85 2.63
C PHE A 79 7.24 -3.31 2.41
N GLN A 80 6.92 -4.04 3.48
CA GLN A 80 6.43 -5.41 3.39
C GLN A 80 5.17 -5.54 2.51
N TYR A 81 4.31 -4.51 2.48
CA TYR A 81 3.09 -4.52 1.68
C TYR A 81 3.41 -4.51 0.19
N TYR A 82 4.34 -3.65 -0.26
CA TYR A 82 4.81 -3.64 -1.64
C TYR A 82 5.57 -4.93 -2.00
N SER A 83 6.35 -5.46 -1.06
CA SER A 83 7.10 -6.71 -1.27
C SER A 83 6.18 -7.92 -1.44
N ALA A 84 5.04 -7.94 -0.73
CA ALA A 84 4.02 -8.97 -0.89
C ALA A 84 3.33 -8.85 -2.26
N GLU A 85 2.96 -7.64 -2.68
CA GLU A 85 2.34 -7.40 -4.00
C GLU A 85 3.25 -7.86 -5.15
N LEU A 86 4.56 -7.59 -5.05
CA LEU A 86 5.55 -8.06 -6.05
C LEU A 86 5.70 -9.59 -6.10
N LYS A 87 5.47 -10.29 -4.98
CA LYS A 87 5.54 -11.77 -4.93
C LYS A 87 4.27 -12.40 -5.50
N ASP A 88 3.11 -11.80 -5.22
CA ASP A 88 1.81 -12.30 -5.64
C ASP A 88 1.50 -11.96 -7.10
N SER A 89 2.13 -10.91 -7.65
CA SER A 89 2.15 -10.57 -9.07
C SER A 89 3.58 -10.70 -9.61
N PRO A 90 4.08 -11.92 -9.87
CA PRO A 90 5.38 -12.08 -10.51
C PRO A 90 5.31 -11.32 -11.82
N LEU A 91 6.19 -10.31 -11.96
CA LEU A 91 6.38 -9.57 -13.21
C LEU A 91 6.38 -10.60 -14.33
N LEU A 92 5.41 -10.47 -15.25
CA LEU A 92 5.32 -11.38 -16.39
C LEU A 92 6.71 -11.50 -17.00
N PRO A 93 7.17 -12.71 -17.36
CA PRO A 93 8.46 -12.88 -18.00
C PRO A 93 8.57 -11.83 -19.11
N VAL A 94 9.57 -10.96 -19.05
CA VAL A 94 9.91 -10.11 -20.18
C VAL A 94 10.22 -11.08 -21.30
N ASP A 95 9.33 -11.16 -22.29
CA ASP A 95 9.57 -11.92 -23.51
C ASP A 95 10.81 -11.30 -24.17
N ASN A 96 11.99 -11.81 -23.84
CA ASN A 96 13.24 -11.55 -24.56
C ASN A 96 13.23 -12.24 -25.93
N LYS A 97 12.12 -12.13 -26.67
CA LYS A 97 12.01 -12.49 -28.07
C LYS A 97 11.90 -11.20 -28.85
N ASN A 98 13.01 -10.49 -29.03
CA ASN A 98 13.18 -9.46 -30.09
C ASN A 98 14.64 -9.07 -30.35
N ASP A 99 15.65 -9.80 -29.86
CA ASP A 99 17.07 -9.51 -30.15
C ASP A 99 17.78 -10.65 -30.88
N SER A 100 17.05 -11.37 -31.75
CA SER A 100 17.66 -12.24 -32.74
C SER A 100 16.75 -12.39 -33.95
N GLU A 101 16.78 -11.38 -34.82
CA GLU A 101 16.93 -11.49 -36.29
C GLU A 101 17.22 -10.12 -36.91
#